data_AF-A0A3C0R758-F1
#
_entry.id   AF-A0A3C0R758-F1
#
_cell.length_a   1.000
_cell.length_b   1.000
_cell.length_c   1.000
_cell.angle_alpha   90.00
_cell.angle_beta   90.00
_cell.angle_gamma   90.00
#
_symmetry.space_group_name_H-M   'P 1'
#
loop_
_entity.id
_entity.type
_entity.pdbx_description
1 polymer ?
#
loop_
_entity_poly.entity_id
_entity_poly.type
_entity_poly.pdbx_seq_one_letter_code
_entity_poly.pdbx_strand_id
1 'polypeptide(L)'
;FTNTFIHKQVTLAWQTPPEAMQHSKQYSAAILLGGLSYADKERRTFFGSTSDRFIQAARLWHTGTVKKIIVCGGVGNLLNRDEPTEGGFMRDELIAMGIPDSCVLADTTSKNTFENALQAKAVIDAAHLQPPYVLVTSAIHMPRSLRTFAKAGLVVEPHPSNYEVIDSKTTFKDFLVPDVTLLDKWTYLLKEMVGIVVYSMTGKA
;
A
#
# COMPACT_ATOMS: atom_id res chain seq x y z
N PHE A 1 7.77 24.00 12.45
CA PHE A 1 6.45 24.56 12.81
C PHE A 1 5.42 23.45 12.72
N THR A 2 5.25 22.72 13.81
CA THR A 2 4.17 21.79 14.21
C THR A 2 4.73 21.02 15.41
N ASN A 3 3.86 20.50 16.28
CA ASN A 3 4.30 19.80 17.49
C ASN A 3 4.42 18.29 17.21
N THR A 4 5.62 17.72 17.40
CA THR A 4 5.91 16.30 17.12
C THR A 4 5.01 15.37 17.92
N PHE A 5 4.81 15.65 19.20
CA PHE A 5 3.92 14.88 20.05
C PHE A 5 2.49 14.86 19.51
N ILE A 6 1.92 16.01 19.15
CA ILE A 6 0.56 16.08 18.59
C ILE A 6 0.48 15.27 17.30
N HIS A 7 1.41 15.47 16.35
CA HIS A 7 1.43 14.68 15.12
C HIS A 7 1.50 13.18 15.39
N LYS A 8 2.38 12.78 16.32
CA LYS A 8 2.55 11.37 16.73
C LYS A 8 1.23 10.78 17.22
N GLN A 9 0.55 11.46 18.15
CA GLN A 9 -0.72 10.99 18.71
C GLN A 9 -1.83 10.87 17.64
N VAL A 10 -1.97 11.89 16.79
CA VAL A 10 -3.00 11.86 15.74
C VAL A 10 -2.70 10.78 14.70
N THR A 11 -1.43 10.61 14.32
CA THR A 11 -1.03 9.58 13.35
C THR A 11 -1.21 8.18 13.92
N LEU A 12 -0.84 7.94 15.19
CA LEU A 12 -1.07 6.66 15.87
C LEU A 12 -2.56 6.30 15.96
N ALA A 13 -3.42 7.29 16.22
CA ALA A 13 -4.86 7.09 16.24
C ALA A 13 -5.46 6.82 14.85
N TRP A 14 -4.80 7.26 13.78
CA TRP A 14 -5.28 7.11 12.41
C TRP A 14 -4.76 5.83 11.72
N GLN A 15 -3.45 5.60 11.77
CA GLN A 15 -2.82 4.50 11.06
C GLN A 15 -3.22 3.15 11.65
N THR A 16 -3.37 2.12 10.81
CA THR A 16 -3.68 0.77 11.30
C THR A 16 -2.52 0.23 12.14
N PRO A 17 -2.78 -0.37 13.31
CA PRO A 17 -1.72 -0.75 14.25
C PRO A 17 -1.05 -2.10 13.87
N PRO A 18 0.18 -2.37 14.35
CA PRO A 18 1.01 -3.50 13.91
C PRO A 18 0.47 -4.89 14.23
N GLU A 19 -0.45 -5.01 15.17
CA GLU A 19 -1.14 -6.27 15.47
C GLU A 19 -1.88 -6.82 14.24
N ALA A 20 -2.33 -5.93 13.33
CA ALA A 20 -2.95 -6.32 12.07
C ALA A 20 -1.99 -7.10 11.13
N MET A 21 -0.68 -6.94 11.27
CA MET A 21 0.30 -7.69 10.46
C MET A 21 0.39 -9.17 10.84
N GLN A 22 -0.15 -9.55 12.00
CA GLN A 22 -0.08 -10.92 12.49
C GLN A 22 -1.10 -11.80 11.79
N HIS A 23 -0.62 -12.92 11.26
CA HIS A 23 -1.40 -13.81 10.43
C HIS A 23 -1.21 -15.25 10.89
N SER A 24 -2.31 -15.88 11.34
CA SER A 24 -2.32 -17.27 11.82
C SER A 24 -2.83 -18.27 10.78
N LYS A 25 -3.27 -17.78 9.62
CA LYS A 25 -3.84 -18.57 8.53
C LYS A 25 -3.07 -18.37 7.24
N GLN A 26 -3.30 -19.27 6.29
CA GLN A 26 -2.79 -19.15 4.92
C GLN A 26 -3.80 -18.41 4.04
N TYR A 27 -3.31 -17.49 3.22
CA TYR A 27 -4.10 -16.68 2.29
C TYR A 27 -3.83 -17.14 0.85
N SER A 28 -4.83 -17.04 0.00
CA SER A 28 -4.65 -17.35 -1.42
C SER A 28 -3.83 -16.28 -2.13
N ALA A 29 -3.99 -15.01 -1.74
CA ALA A 29 -3.24 -13.90 -2.30
C ALA A 29 -2.96 -12.77 -1.31
N ALA A 30 -1.79 -12.15 -1.48
CA ALA A 30 -1.51 -10.79 -1.03
C ALA A 30 -1.76 -9.81 -2.17
N ILE A 31 -2.45 -8.70 -1.89
CA ILE A 31 -2.72 -7.62 -2.83
C ILE A 31 -1.81 -6.45 -2.44
N LEU A 32 -0.79 -6.19 -3.24
CA LEU A 32 0.19 -5.13 -3.02
C LEU A 32 -0.22 -3.86 -3.78
N LEU A 33 -0.55 -2.80 -3.04
CA LEU A 33 -0.82 -1.49 -3.63
C LEU A 33 0.47 -0.75 -3.99
N GLY A 34 0.49 -0.16 -5.20
CA GLY A 34 1.54 0.73 -5.69
C GLY A 34 1.63 2.09 -4.97
N GLY A 35 2.24 3.07 -5.64
CA GLY A 35 2.73 4.31 -5.04
C GLY A 35 4.04 4.10 -4.28
N LEU A 36 4.91 3.23 -4.83
CA LEU A 36 6.20 2.82 -4.27
C LEU A 36 7.35 2.82 -5.28
N SER A 37 7.10 3.20 -6.54
CA SER A 37 8.14 3.32 -7.57
C SER A 37 7.98 4.57 -8.42
N TYR A 38 9.09 4.99 -9.03
CA TYR A 38 9.16 6.18 -9.87
C TYR A 38 10.06 5.91 -11.07
N ALA A 39 9.63 6.34 -12.26
CA ALA A 39 10.43 6.27 -13.48
C ALA A 39 11.22 7.57 -13.68
N ASP A 40 12.47 7.46 -14.13
CA ASP A 40 13.24 8.61 -14.60
C ASP A 40 12.96 8.94 -16.08
N LYS A 41 13.65 9.96 -16.61
CA LYS A 41 13.50 10.40 -18.01
C LYS A 41 13.92 9.33 -19.03
N GLU A 42 14.78 8.41 -18.64
CA GLU A 42 15.25 7.28 -19.47
C GLU A 42 14.37 6.03 -19.27
N ARG A 43 13.25 6.16 -18.55
CA ARG A 43 12.30 5.08 -18.25
C ARG A 43 12.90 3.96 -17.39
N ARG A 44 13.94 4.26 -16.62
CA ARG A 44 14.41 3.37 -15.55
C ARG A 44 13.52 3.58 -14.33
N THR A 45 12.95 2.49 -13.82
CA THR A 45 12.08 2.53 -12.65
C THR A 45 12.88 2.22 -11.38
N PHE A 46 12.64 2.99 -10.33
CA PHE A 46 13.33 2.88 -9.05
C PHE A 46 12.33 2.78 -7.91
N PHE A 47 12.66 2.00 -6.88
CA PHE A 47 11.92 2.00 -5.63
C PHE A 47 12.01 3.35 -4.92
N GLY A 48 10.88 3.80 -4.40
CA GLY A 48 10.74 4.98 -3.57
C GLY A 48 10.81 4.70 -2.08
N SER A 49 10.47 5.73 -1.29
CA SER A 49 10.50 5.70 0.17
C SER A 49 9.49 4.74 0.81
N THR A 50 8.41 4.39 0.09
CA THR A 50 7.33 3.50 0.56
C THR A 50 7.55 2.02 0.17
N SER A 51 8.76 1.66 -0.27
CA SER A 51 9.13 0.33 -0.75
C SER A 51 9.10 -0.77 0.31
N ASP A 52 8.98 -0.45 1.60
CA ASP A 52 8.70 -1.47 2.64
C ASP A 52 7.44 -2.29 2.32
N ARG A 53 6.43 -1.70 1.64
CA ARG A 53 5.26 -2.45 1.15
C ARG A 53 5.65 -3.65 0.28
N PHE A 54 6.59 -3.44 -0.63
CA PHE A 54 7.11 -4.46 -1.51
C PHE A 54 7.86 -5.55 -0.72
N ILE A 55 8.70 -5.13 0.23
CA ILE A 55 9.44 -6.05 1.11
C ILE A 55 8.47 -6.93 1.92
N GLN A 56 7.41 -6.36 2.49
CA GLN A 56 6.41 -7.13 3.23
C GLN A 56 5.65 -8.12 2.34
N ALA A 57 5.28 -7.72 1.12
CA ALA A 57 4.63 -8.63 0.17
C ALA A 57 5.51 -9.82 -0.21
N ALA A 58 6.79 -9.58 -0.52
CA ALA A 58 7.77 -10.63 -0.80
C ALA A 58 7.93 -11.56 0.41
N ARG A 59 8.05 -10.98 1.62
CA ARG A 59 8.17 -11.73 2.86
C ARG A 59 6.98 -12.66 3.09
N LEU A 60 5.75 -12.17 2.92
CA LEU A 60 4.53 -12.98 3.08
C LEU A 60 4.52 -14.22 2.18
N TRP A 61 5.08 -14.11 0.97
CA TRP A 61 5.19 -15.25 0.07
C TRP A 61 6.30 -16.21 0.50
N HIS A 62 7.50 -15.69 0.80
CA HIS A 62 8.63 -16.51 1.25
C HIS A 62 8.37 -17.25 2.57
N THR A 63 7.55 -16.69 3.46
CA THR A 63 7.13 -17.36 4.70
C THR A 63 5.96 -18.32 4.51
N GLY A 64 5.44 -18.47 3.29
CA GLY A 64 4.31 -19.35 2.98
C GLY A 64 2.96 -18.84 3.50
N THR A 65 2.90 -17.59 3.96
CA THR A 65 1.67 -16.95 4.46
C THR A 65 0.69 -16.72 3.32
N VAL A 66 1.17 -16.35 2.13
CA VAL A 66 0.34 -16.22 0.92
C VAL A 66 0.83 -17.13 -0.21
N LYS A 67 -0.09 -17.60 -1.06
CA LYS A 67 0.25 -18.45 -2.22
C LYS A 67 0.60 -17.64 -3.48
N LYS A 68 -0.03 -16.48 -3.64
CA LYS A 68 0.14 -15.56 -4.78
C LYS A 68 0.35 -14.13 -4.29
N ILE A 69 0.98 -13.31 -5.12
CA ILE A 69 1.04 -11.86 -4.94
C ILE A 69 0.36 -11.22 -6.15
N ILE A 70 -0.58 -10.32 -5.90
CA ILE A 70 -1.23 -9.47 -6.90
C ILE A 70 -0.65 -8.08 -6.74
N VAL A 71 0.10 -7.60 -7.74
CA VAL A 71 0.70 -6.27 -7.73
C VAL A 71 -0.19 -5.30 -8.50
N CYS A 72 -0.54 -4.17 -7.88
CA CYS A 72 -1.42 -3.17 -8.48
C CYS A 72 -0.66 -1.87 -8.75
N GLY A 73 -0.64 -1.41 -10.00
CA GLY A 73 -0.14 -0.08 -10.35
C GLY A 73 -0.08 0.15 -11.85
N GLY A 74 -0.76 1.20 -12.32
CA GLY A 74 -0.69 1.64 -13.71
C GLY A 74 0.53 2.50 -14.02
N VAL A 75 0.42 3.29 -15.09
CA VAL A 75 1.47 4.22 -15.51
C VAL A 75 1.48 5.45 -14.61
N GLY A 76 2.65 5.84 -14.09
CA GLY A 76 2.81 7.04 -13.26
C GLY A 76 2.57 8.34 -14.03
N ASN A 77 2.86 8.36 -15.34
CA ASN A 77 2.60 9.48 -16.24
C ASN A 77 1.45 9.16 -17.22
N LEU A 78 0.29 9.78 -17.00
CA LEU A 78 -0.90 9.57 -17.85
C LEU A 78 -0.72 10.04 -19.31
N LEU A 79 0.29 10.88 -19.58
CA LEU A 79 0.57 11.42 -20.91
C LEU A 79 1.49 10.52 -21.74
N ASN A 80 2.14 9.52 -21.14
CA ASN A 80 3.12 8.67 -21.82
C ASN A 80 2.82 7.19 -21.57
N ARG A 81 2.02 6.58 -22.47
CA ARG A 81 1.52 5.21 -22.32
C ARG A 81 2.58 4.11 -22.52
N ASP A 82 3.76 4.47 -23.02
CA ASP A 82 4.87 3.53 -23.26
C ASP A 82 5.81 3.40 -22.05
N GLU A 83 5.52 4.08 -20.93
CA GLU A 83 6.28 3.93 -19.69
C GLU A 83 5.99 2.59 -19.01
N PRO A 84 7.00 1.96 -18.38
CA PRO A 84 6.79 0.80 -17.54
C PRO A 84 5.74 1.09 -16.47
N THR A 85 4.80 0.17 -16.32
CA THR A 85 3.78 0.26 -15.28
C THR A 85 4.38 -0.14 -13.94
N GLU A 86 3.91 0.48 -12.87
CA GLU A 86 4.38 0.15 -11.53
C GLU A 86 4.09 -1.32 -11.17
N GLY A 87 2.92 -1.84 -11.59
CA GLY A 87 2.59 -3.26 -11.45
C GLY A 87 3.55 -4.17 -12.21
N GLY A 88 3.90 -3.81 -13.45
CA GLY A 88 4.89 -4.56 -14.23
C GLY A 88 6.27 -4.58 -13.57
N PHE A 89 6.75 -3.41 -13.14
CA PHE A 89 8.01 -3.27 -12.43
C PHE A 89 8.05 -4.11 -11.15
N MET A 90 7.02 -4.02 -10.30
CA MET A 90 6.94 -4.84 -9.08
C MET A 90 6.93 -6.34 -9.39
N ARG A 91 6.24 -6.77 -10.45
CA ARG A 91 6.24 -8.17 -10.84
C ARG A 91 7.64 -8.66 -11.19
N ASP A 92 8.34 -7.92 -12.02
CA ASP A 92 9.66 -8.31 -12.51
C ASP A 92 10.69 -8.35 -11.35
N GLU A 93 10.60 -7.40 -10.41
CA GLU A 93 11.42 -7.40 -9.21
C GLU A 93 11.11 -8.57 -8.26
N LEU A 94 9.84 -8.94 -8.06
CA LEU A 94 9.48 -10.13 -7.28
C LEU A 94 10.02 -11.41 -7.92
N ILE A 95 9.96 -11.50 -9.25
CA ILE A 95 10.53 -12.63 -10.00
C ILE A 95 12.05 -12.69 -9.86
N ALA A 96 12.72 -11.54 -9.95
CA ALA A 96 14.17 -11.44 -9.72
C ALA A 96 14.58 -11.86 -8.30
N MET A 97 13.69 -11.71 -7.32
CA MET A 97 13.87 -12.22 -5.95
C MET A 97 13.59 -13.72 -5.78
N GLY A 98 13.33 -14.44 -6.88
CA GLY A 98 13.15 -15.88 -6.88
C GLY A 98 11.71 -16.35 -6.64
N ILE A 99 10.73 -15.43 -6.67
CA ILE A 99 9.31 -15.80 -6.65
C ILE A 99 8.93 -16.27 -8.06
N PRO A 100 8.37 -17.50 -8.23
CA PRO A 100 8.00 -17.98 -9.55
C PRO A 100 7.01 -17.04 -10.23
N ASP A 101 7.16 -16.82 -11.54
CA ASP A 101 6.25 -15.99 -12.32
C ASP A 101 4.78 -16.41 -12.14
N SER A 102 4.52 -17.72 -12.11
CA SER A 102 3.18 -18.26 -11.87
C SER A 102 2.57 -17.81 -10.53
N CYS A 103 3.37 -17.33 -9.58
CA CYS A 103 2.95 -16.81 -8.28
C CYS A 103 2.70 -15.30 -8.25
N VAL A 104 3.02 -14.55 -9.30
CA VAL A 104 2.87 -13.10 -9.34
C VAL A 104 1.91 -12.70 -10.45
N LEU A 105 0.78 -12.09 -10.06
CA LEU A 105 -0.23 -11.56 -10.97
C LEU A 105 -0.13 -10.04 -10.95
N ALA A 106 -0.27 -9.37 -12.10
CA ALA A 106 -0.11 -7.92 -12.19
C ALA A 106 -1.35 -7.24 -12.80
N ASP A 107 -1.79 -6.17 -12.15
CA ASP A 107 -2.63 -5.14 -12.76
C ASP A 107 -1.75 -3.94 -13.13
N THR A 108 -1.73 -3.64 -14.42
CA THR A 108 -0.90 -2.60 -15.05
C THR A 108 -1.74 -1.40 -15.53
N THR A 109 -3.02 -1.35 -15.17
CA THR A 109 -3.98 -0.39 -15.76
C THR A 109 -4.53 0.63 -14.76
N SER A 110 -4.55 0.29 -13.47
CA SER A 110 -5.17 1.12 -12.44
C SER A 110 -4.45 2.44 -12.17
N LYS A 111 -5.24 3.52 -12.03
CA LYS A 111 -4.74 4.88 -11.81
C LYS A 111 -4.98 5.42 -10.41
N ASN A 112 -5.82 4.74 -9.63
CA ASN A 112 -6.17 5.16 -8.27
C ASN A 112 -6.57 3.96 -7.42
N THR A 113 -6.70 4.19 -6.11
CA THR A 113 -7.00 3.12 -5.14
C THR A 113 -8.32 2.37 -5.43
N PHE A 114 -9.33 3.03 -6.02
CA PHE A 114 -10.61 2.37 -6.33
C PHE A 114 -10.49 1.47 -7.56
N GLU A 115 -9.77 1.92 -8.59
CA GLU A 115 -9.42 1.07 -9.73
C GLU A 115 -8.58 -0.12 -9.30
N ASN A 116 -7.58 0.08 -8.41
CA ASN A 116 -6.78 -1.03 -7.85
C ASN A 116 -7.68 -2.10 -7.23
N ALA A 117 -8.71 -1.70 -6.47
CA ALA A 117 -9.63 -2.64 -5.84
C ALA A 117 -10.47 -3.43 -6.86
N LEU A 118 -10.99 -2.74 -7.89
CA LEU A 118 -11.76 -3.37 -8.97
C LEU A 118 -10.91 -4.33 -9.80
N GLN A 119 -9.68 -3.94 -10.15
CA GLN A 119 -8.79 -4.77 -10.94
C GLN A 119 -8.23 -5.94 -10.14
N ALA A 120 -7.88 -5.74 -8.87
CA ALA A 120 -7.50 -6.85 -7.99
C ALA A 120 -8.62 -7.90 -7.91
N LYS A 121 -9.88 -7.45 -7.80
CA LYS A 121 -11.04 -8.35 -7.84
C LYS A 121 -11.14 -9.10 -9.17
N ALA A 122 -11.00 -8.41 -10.30
CA ALA A 122 -11.02 -9.05 -11.63
C ALA A 122 -9.91 -10.09 -11.79
N VAL A 123 -8.69 -9.81 -11.32
CA VAL A 123 -7.55 -10.74 -11.33
C VAL A 123 -7.82 -11.96 -10.46
N ILE A 124 -8.39 -11.76 -9.26
CA ILE A 124 -8.80 -12.84 -8.35
C ILE A 124 -9.83 -13.74 -9.00
N ASP A 125 -10.89 -13.14 -9.57
CA ASP A 125 -12.00 -13.86 -10.19
C ASP A 125 -11.50 -14.68 -11.40
N ALA A 126 -10.63 -14.11 -12.24
CA ALA A 126 -10.03 -14.78 -13.39
C ALA A 126 -9.06 -15.91 -13.01
N ALA A 127 -8.33 -15.76 -11.91
CA ALA A 127 -7.42 -16.78 -11.39
C ALA A 127 -8.12 -17.81 -10.49
N HIS A 128 -9.44 -17.68 -10.29
CA HIS A 128 -10.26 -18.53 -9.42
C HIS A 128 -9.73 -18.64 -7.98
N LEU A 129 -9.10 -17.57 -7.48
CA LEU A 129 -8.57 -17.54 -6.13
C LEU A 129 -9.73 -17.44 -5.14
N GLN A 130 -9.70 -18.25 -4.08
CA GLN A 130 -10.71 -18.24 -3.03
C GLN A 130 -10.21 -17.45 -1.82
N PRO A 131 -11.08 -16.79 -1.04
CA PRO A 131 -10.66 -16.12 0.19
C PRO A 131 -10.02 -17.11 1.18
N PRO A 132 -9.20 -16.65 2.14
CA PRO A 132 -8.96 -15.25 2.50
C PRO A 132 -7.85 -14.58 1.68
N TYR A 133 -7.91 -13.24 1.61
CA TYR A 133 -6.91 -12.37 0.97
C TYR A 133 -6.33 -11.38 1.99
N VAL A 134 -5.11 -10.93 1.75
CA VAL A 134 -4.46 -9.90 2.55
C VAL A 134 -4.15 -8.67 1.70
N LEU A 135 -4.31 -7.47 2.24
CA LEU A 135 -4.04 -6.20 1.59
C LEU A 135 -2.78 -5.56 2.17
N VAL A 136 -1.78 -5.34 1.33
CA VAL A 136 -0.49 -4.75 1.70
C VAL A 136 -0.42 -3.30 1.21
N THR A 137 -0.30 -2.36 2.15
CA THR A 137 -0.14 -0.93 1.89
C THR A 137 0.42 -0.20 3.10
N SER A 138 0.74 1.10 3.00
CA SER A 138 1.23 1.88 4.15
C SER A 138 0.18 1.93 5.26
N ALA A 139 0.61 1.86 6.51
CA ALA A 139 -0.26 1.86 7.70
C ALA A 139 -1.21 3.07 7.73
N ILE A 140 -0.69 4.25 7.33
CA ILE A 140 -1.46 5.50 7.26
C ILE A 140 -2.48 5.50 6.09
N HIS A 141 -2.21 4.74 5.02
CA HIS A 141 -3.09 4.61 3.86
C HIS A 141 -4.16 3.51 4.06
N MET A 142 -3.88 2.54 4.94
CA MET A 142 -4.73 1.37 5.18
C MET A 142 -6.21 1.68 5.48
N PRO A 143 -6.59 2.67 6.32
CA PRO A 143 -7.99 2.96 6.60
C PRO A 143 -8.79 3.31 5.33
N ARG A 144 -8.18 4.05 4.40
CA ARG A 144 -8.81 4.41 3.13
C ARG A 144 -8.90 3.19 2.22
N SER A 145 -7.82 2.44 2.10
CA SER A 145 -7.77 1.26 1.24
C SER A 145 -8.80 0.21 1.66
N LEU A 146 -8.96 -0.08 2.96
CA LEU A 146 -9.95 -1.04 3.44
C LEU A 146 -11.38 -0.65 3.05
N ARG A 147 -11.76 0.63 3.22
CA ARG A 147 -13.10 1.12 2.83
C ARG A 147 -13.32 1.01 1.33
N THR A 148 -12.31 1.37 0.54
CA THR A 148 -12.35 1.28 -0.92
C THR A 148 -12.46 -0.16 -1.42
N PHE A 149 -11.72 -1.10 -0.82
CA PHE A 149 -11.81 -2.53 -1.15
C PHE A 149 -13.17 -3.13 -0.76
N ALA A 150 -13.67 -2.79 0.43
CA ALA A 150 -15.02 -3.19 0.85
C ALA A 150 -16.10 -2.65 -0.10
N LYS A 151 -15.97 -1.39 -0.54
CA LYS A 151 -16.90 -0.77 -1.50
C LYS A 151 -16.87 -1.45 -2.87
N ALA A 152 -15.71 -1.95 -3.30
CA ALA A 152 -15.54 -2.76 -4.51
C ALA A 152 -16.03 -4.21 -4.35
N GLY A 153 -16.53 -4.60 -3.17
CA GLY A 153 -17.01 -5.95 -2.88
C GLY A 153 -15.89 -6.97 -2.66
N LEU A 154 -14.68 -6.53 -2.33
CA LEU A 154 -13.53 -7.39 -2.07
C LEU A 154 -13.14 -7.33 -0.60
N VAL A 155 -13.43 -8.40 0.13
CA VAL A 155 -13.11 -8.52 1.57
C VAL A 155 -11.66 -8.94 1.74
N VAL A 156 -10.87 -8.14 2.46
CA VAL A 156 -9.44 -8.33 2.64
C VAL A 156 -9.06 -8.11 4.11
N GLU A 157 -8.00 -8.77 4.56
CA GLU A 157 -7.42 -8.49 5.87
C GLU A 157 -6.23 -7.54 5.74
N PRO A 158 -6.09 -6.57 6.65
CA PRO A 158 -5.02 -5.57 6.56
C PRO A 158 -3.66 -6.19 6.87
N HIS A 159 -2.65 -5.83 6.09
CA HIS A 159 -1.23 -6.00 6.41
C HIS A 159 -0.52 -4.64 6.28
N PRO A 160 -0.60 -3.80 7.33
CA PRO A 160 0.00 -2.48 7.29
C PRO A 160 1.52 -2.58 7.23
N SER A 161 2.13 -1.75 6.40
CA SER A 161 3.59 -1.62 6.22
C SER A 161 3.96 -0.14 6.24
N ASN A 162 5.23 0.21 6.05
CA ASN A 162 5.71 1.59 5.91
C ASN A 162 5.06 2.54 6.93
N TYR A 163 5.31 2.28 8.21
CA TYR A 163 4.75 3.05 9.30
C TYR A 163 5.30 4.48 9.31
N GLU A 164 4.40 5.45 9.35
CA GLU A 164 4.78 6.86 9.47
C GLU A 164 5.28 7.17 10.89
N VAL A 165 4.64 6.54 11.88
CA VAL A 165 4.98 6.66 13.29
C VAL A 165 5.13 5.29 13.91
N ILE A 166 6.21 5.10 14.67
CA ILE A 166 6.39 3.94 15.56
C ILE A 166 6.10 4.39 16.99
N ASP A 167 5.26 3.62 17.70
CA ASP A 167 4.95 3.87 19.10
C ASP A 167 6.15 3.52 20.00
N SER A 168 7.08 4.45 20.05
CA SER A 168 8.28 4.43 20.89
C SER A 168 8.10 5.34 22.09
N LYS A 169 8.95 5.20 23.13
CA LYS A 169 8.90 6.07 24.31
C LYS A 169 9.00 7.54 23.88
N THR A 170 7.98 8.32 24.21
CA THR A 170 7.97 9.77 23.99
C THR A 170 9.04 10.43 24.87
N THR A 171 9.82 11.32 24.27
CA THR A 171 10.89 12.05 24.94
C THR A 171 10.55 13.53 25.07
N PHE A 172 11.26 14.24 25.94
CA PHE A 172 11.10 15.69 26.09
C PHE A 172 11.33 16.45 24.76
N LYS A 173 12.15 15.89 23.86
CA LYS A 173 12.40 16.47 22.53
C LYS A 173 11.13 16.54 21.68
N ASP A 174 10.22 15.58 21.82
CA ASP A 174 8.97 15.53 21.04
C ASP A 174 8.03 16.71 21.36
N PHE A 175 8.23 17.37 22.50
CA PHE A 175 7.43 18.51 22.92
C PHE A 175 8.03 19.86 22.51
N LEU A 176 9.37 19.96 22.51
CA LEU A 176 10.07 21.25 22.43
C LEU A 176 10.91 21.45 21.18
N VAL A 177 11.39 20.38 20.54
CA VAL A 177 12.27 20.51 19.37
C VAL A 177 11.42 20.57 18.12
N PRO A 178 11.41 21.69 17.38
CA PRO A 178 10.69 21.76 16.11
C PRO A 178 11.32 20.84 15.08
N ASP A 179 10.48 20.08 14.38
CA ASP A 179 10.88 19.25 13.24
C ASP A 179 10.25 19.82 11.96
N VAL A 180 11.07 20.12 10.97
CA VAL A 180 10.64 20.66 9.67
C VAL A 180 9.98 19.58 8.80
N THR A 181 10.36 18.31 8.99
CA THR A 181 9.80 17.18 8.23
C THR A 181 8.33 16.98 8.53
N LEU A 182 7.86 17.40 9.72
CA LEU A 182 6.46 17.28 10.11
C LEU A 182 5.50 18.03 9.19
N LEU A 183 5.93 19.09 8.51
CA LEU A 183 5.06 19.78 7.54
C LEU A 183 4.64 18.85 6.40
N ASP A 184 5.59 18.05 5.90
CA ASP A 184 5.33 17.04 4.88
C ASP A 184 4.48 15.89 5.45
N LYS A 185 4.80 15.41 6.66
CA LYS A 185 4.05 14.34 7.32
C LYS A 185 2.58 14.71 7.61
N TRP A 186 2.34 15.94 8.08
CA TRP A 186 0.98 16.48 8.22
C TRP A 186 0.25 16.55 6.89
N THR A 187 0.94 16.99 5.82
CA THR A 187 0.36 17.03 4.47
C THR A 187 -0.06 15.63 4.03
N TYR A 188 0.76 14.62 4.29
CA TYR A 188 0.44 13.23 3.95
C TYR A 188 -0.74 12.68 4.76
N LEU A 189 -0.77 12.91 6.07
CA LEU A 189 -1.87 12.49 6.94
C LEU A 189 -3.20 13.16 6.54
N LEU A 190 -3.20 14.48 6.34
CA LEU A 190 -4.38 15.23 5.93
C LEU A 190 -4.89 14.78 4.55
N LYS A 191 -3.98 14.49 3.61
CA LYS A 191 -4.33 13.93 2.31
C LYS A 191 -5.10 12.61 2.44
N GLU A 192 -4.72 11.73 3.36
CA GLU A 192 -5.44 10.47 3.60
C GLU A 192 -6.81 10.71 4.23
N MET A 193 -6.92 11.62 5.21
CA MET A 193 -8.20 11.99 5.84
C MET A 193 -9.19 12.57 4.83
N VAL A 194 -8.75 13.58 4.07
CA VAL A 194 -9.56 14.21 3.02
C VAL A 194 -9.89 13.20 1.92
N GLY A 195 -8.95 12.34 1.56
CA GLY A 195 -9.13 11.29 0.56
C GLY A 195 -10.29 10.36 0.91
N ILE A 196 -10.44 9.95 2.17
CA ILE A 196 -11.59 9.16 2.61
C ILE A 196 -12.89 9.93 2.44
N VAL A 197 -12.95 11.20 2.86
CA VAL A 197 -14.16 12.03 2.75
C VAL A 197 -14.60 12.17 1.29
N VAL A 198 -13.67 12.52 0.39
CA VAL A 198 -13.94 12.64 -1.05
C VAL A 198 -14.40 11.31 -1.63
N TYR A 199 -13.78 10.19 -1.23
CA TYR A 199 -14.15 8.88 -1.75
C TYR A 199 -15.54 8.47 -1.25
N SER A 200 -15.89 8.73 0.01
CA SER A 200 -17.24 8.49 0.51
C SER A 200 -18.29 9.35 -0.20
N MET A 201 -18.00 10.63 -0.46
CA MET A 201 -18.89 11.51 -1.23
C MET A 201 -19.06 11.08 -2.69
N THR A 202 -18.04 10.44 -3.28
CA THR A 202 -18.04 9.98 -4.68
C THR A 202 -18.37 8.49 -4.83
N GLY A 203 -18.78 7.81 -3.76
CA GLY A 203 -19.19 6.40 -3.79
C GLY A 203 -18.05 5.39 -3.98
N LYS A 204 -16.80 5.78 -3.68
CA LYS A 204 -15.58 4.96 -3.80
C LYS A 204 -15.05 4.42 -2.47
N ALA A 205 -15.66 4.80 -1.34
CA ALA A 205 -15.35 4.33 0.02
C ALA A 205 -16.61 4.39 0.88
#